data_AF-A0A2N5GDP5-F1
#
_entry.id   AF-A0A2N5GDP5-F1
#
_cell.length_a   1.000
_cell.length_b   1.000
_cell.length_c   1.000
_cell.angle_alpha   90.00
_cell.angle_beta   90.00
_cell.angle_gamma   90.00
#
_symmetry.space_group_name_H-M   'P 1'
#
loop_
_entity.id
_entity.type
_entity.pdbx_description
1 polymer ?
#
loop_
_entity_poly.entity_id
_entity_poly.type
_entity_poly.pdbx_seq_one_letter_code
_entity_poly.pdbx_strand_id
1 'polypeptide(L)'
;MSLPFSATSLVKDIVNELPKSSDIFKRHRIDFCCGGNIPLTEAAAQRNVDVDSLMEELNEVYQKSGNEPTDIKTWMATGSAELIEQIKEKFHRPLEEELSQLSPYVTKVSRVHGDRRPELLKVYELYYELKKELLEHTAKEEESIFPLLLKLETTPEAERTRILEEIRQLEKEHDHAGAILKELREITSDFTPPFDACGTYRLMYKRLEMLEEQTFMHVHLENNILFPRYLTAN
;
A
#
# COMPACT_ATOMS: atom_id res chain seq x y z
N MET A 1 23.89 15.62 1.77
CA MET A 1 23.64 15.03 3.12
C MET A 1 24.02 13.55 3.08
N SER A 2 24.44 12.94 4.18
CA SER A 2 24.67 11.48 4.24
C SER A 2 23.34 10.75 4.39
N LEU A 3 23.18 9.62 3.72
CA LEU A 3 21.99 8.77 3.87
C LEU A 3 21.83 8.30 5.32
N PRO A 4 20.62 8.35 5.90
CA PRO A 4 20.36 7.87 7.26
C PRO A 4 20.15 6.34 7.34
N PHE A 5 20.24 5.64 6.21
CA PHE A 5 20.04 4.20 6.08
C PHE A 5 21.11 3.57 5.16
N SER A 6 21.15 2.24 5.15
CA SER A 6 22.10 1.46 4.36
C SER A 6 21.42 0.24 3.73
N ALA A 7 22.17 -0.55 2.94
CA ALA A 7 21.65 -1.75 2.29
C ALA A 7 21.21 -2.86 3.28
N THR A 8 21.60 -2.76 4.55
CA THR A 8 21.15 -3.67 5.62
C THR A 8 19.96 -3.12 6.41
N SER A 9 19.54 -1.87 6.15
CA SER A 9 18.31 -1.32 6.74
C SER A 9 17.09 -2.06 6.19
N LEU A 10 16.04 -2.16 7.02
CA LEU A 10 14.79 -2.77 6.58
C LEU A 10 14.10 -1.88 5.55
N VAL A 11 13.49 -2.49 4.53
CA VAL A 11 12.81 -1.76 3.45
C VAL A 11 11.74 -0.81 4.01
N LYS A 12 10.93 -1.28 4.98
CA LYS A 12 9.90 -0.45 5.62
C LYS A 12 10.48 0.79 6.31
N ASP A 13 11.65 0.66 6.94
CA ASP A 13 12.28 1.74 7.68
C ASP A 13 12.89 2.78 6.74
N ILE A 14 13.35 2.35 5.56
CA ILE A 14 13.79 3.27 4.50
C ILE A 14 12.62 4.13 4.02
N VAL A 15 11.41 3.57 3.91
CA VAL A 15 10.20 4.37 3.57
C VAL A 15 9.85 5.34 4.69
N ASN A 16 10.00 4.93 5.96
CA ASN A 16 9.79 5.82 7.11
C ASN A 16 10.74 7.03 7.10
N GLU A 17 12.01 6.81 6.74
CA GLU A 17 13.01 7.89 6.65
C GLU A 17 12.92 8.73 5.37
N LEU A 18 12.60 8.09 4.25
CA LEU A 18 12.49 8.68 2.92
C LEU A 18 11.22 8.18 2.22
N PRO A 19 10.06 8.82 2.42
CA PRO A 19 8.78 8.34 1.88
C PRO A 19 8.74 8.23 0.35
N LYS A 20 9.47 9.11 -0.35
CA LYS A 20 9.64 9.06 -1.80
C LYS A 20 10.39 7.82 -2.30
N SER A 21 11.04 7.05 -1.41
CA SER A 21 11.62 5.75 -1.76
C SER A 21 10.57 4.71 -2.13
N SER A 22 9.32 4.86 -1.68
CA SER A 22 8.22 3.98 -2.09
C SER A 22 8.05 3.93 -3.61
N ASP A 23 8.27 5.04 -4.33
CA ASP A 23 8.25 5.08 -5.80
C ASP A 23 9.37 4.25 -6.43
N ILE A 24 10.55 4.25 -5.82
CA ILE A 24 11.67 3.40 -6.24
C ILE A 24 11.32 1.93 -6.00
N PHE A 25 10.83 1.59 -4.81
CA PHE A 25 10.47 0.22 -4.47
C PHE A 25 9.36 -0.33 -5.34
N LYS A 26 8.32 0.46 -5.65
CA LYS A 26 7.27 0.08 -6.60
C LYS A 26 7.85 -0.24 -8.00
N ARG A 27 8.70 0.63 -8.55
CA ARG A 27 9.35 0.40 -9.86
C ARG A 27 10.14 -0.90 -9.89
N HIS A 28 10.80 -1.23 -8.80
CA HIS A 28 11.59 -2.45 -8.64
C HIS A 28 10.79 -3.64 -8.09
N ARG A 29 9.46 -3.49 -7.91
CA ARG A 29 8.54 -4.48 -7.35
C ARG A 29 8.92 -4.97 -5.94
N ILE A 30 9.67 -4.16 -5.20
CA ILE A 30 10.07 -4.42 -3.82
C ILE A 30 8.89 -4.09 -2.89
N ASP A 31 8.51 -5.06 -2.08
CA ASP A 31 7.40 -4.92 -1.13
C ASP A 31 7.87 -4.22 0.13
N PHE A 32 7.43 -2.99 0.35
CA PHE A 32 7.77 -2.20 1.53
C PHE A 32 6.66 -2.17 2.59
N CYS A 33 5.43 -2.54 2.23
CA CYS A 33 4.25 -2.35 3.07
C CYS A 33 3.96 -3.59 3.94
N CYS A 34 3.81 -4.77 3.33
CA CYS A 34 3.60 -6.04 4.06
C CYS A 34 4.92 -6.79 4.23
N GLY A 35 5.71 -6.88 3.16
CA GLY A 35 6.97 -7.64 3.12
C GLY A 35 8.20 -6.84 3.57
N GLY A 36 8.02 -5.59 4.00
CA GLY A 36 9.13 -4.65 4.22
C GLY A 36 10.04 -4.94 5.41
N ASN A 37 9.75 -5.98 6.20
CA ASN A 37 10.52 -6.37 7.39
C ASN A 37 11.75 -7.24 7.05
N ILE A 38 12.38 -6.99 5.92
CA ILE A 38 13.62 -7.63 5.47
C ILE A 38 14.64 -6.56 5.05
N PRO A 39 15.95 -6.85 5.10
CA PRO A 39 16.99 -5.95 4.61
C PRO A 39 16.81 -5.61 3.12
N LEU A 40 17.20 -4.39 2.73
CA LEU A 40 17.17 -3.97 1.32
C LEU A 40 17.96 -4.91 0.40
N THR A 41 19.12 -5.38 0.86
CA THR A 41 19.94 -6.40 0.16
C THR A 41 19.15 -7.66 -0.18
N GLU A 42 18.36 -8.16 0.77
CA GLU A 42 17.54 -9.35 0.57
C GLU A 42 16.39 -9.08 -0.40
N ALA A 43 15.68 -7.97 -0.19
CA ALA A 43 14.57 -7.57 -1.06
C ALA A 43 15.01 -7.34 -2.52
N ALA A 44 16.17 -6.72 -2.72
CA ALA A 44 16.77 -6.51 -4.04
C ALA A 44 17.13 -7.86 -4.69
N ALA A 45 17.74 -8.78 -3.95
CA ALA A 45 18.07 -10.12 -4.44
C ALA A 45 16.81 -10.92 -4.86
N GLN A 46 15.72 -10.85 -4.10
CA GLN A 46 14.44 -11.49 -4.45
C GLN A 46 13.85 -10.98 -5.78
N ARG A 47 14.22 -9.76 -6.19
CA ARG A 47 13.79 -9.13 -7.44
C ARG A 47 14.84 -9.10 -8.55
N ASN A 48 16.00 -9.72 -8.32
CA ASN A 48 17.16 -9.65 -9.22
C ASN A 48 17.59 -8.20 -9.54
N VAL A 49 17.50 -7.32 -8.55
CA VAL A 49 17.91 -5.92 -8.63
C VAL A 49 19.29 -5.78 -8.00
N ASP A 50 20.18 -5.04 -8.66
CA ASP A 50 21.50 -4.70 -8.12
C ASP A 50 21.33 -3.70 -6.96
N VAL A 51 21.80 -4.09 -5.77
CA VAL A 51 21.60 -3.30 -4.54
C VAL A 51 22.40 -2.00 -4.55
N ASP A 52 23.55 -1.96 -5.22
CA ASP A 52 24.38 -0.76 -5.29
C ASP A 52 23.71 0.29 -6.19
N SER A 53 23.21 -0.12 -7.36
CA SER A 53 22.38 0.72 -8.24
C SER A 53 21.13 1.22 -7.53
N LEU A 54 20.47 0.36 -6.74
CA LEU A 54 19.28 0.75 -5.98
C LEU A 54 19.60 1.79 -4.90
N MET A 55 20.73 1.63 -4.20
CA MET A 55 21.22 2.61 -3.23
C MET A 55 21.58 3.95 -3.88
N GLU A 56 22.10 3.95 -5.11
CA GLU A 56 22.33 5.17 -5.89
C GLU A 56 21.03 5.90 -6.21
N GLU A 57 20.00 5.19 -6.67
CA GLU A 57 18.67 5.78 -6.92
C GLU A 57 18.06 6.38 -5.63
N LEU A 58 18.17 5.67 -4.51
CA LEU A 58 17.71 6.15 -3.20
C LEU A 58 18.47 7.41 -2.77
N ASN A 59 19.79 7.44 -2.99
CA ASN A 59 20.61 8.61 -2.70
C ASN A 59 20.20 9.82 -3.55
N GLU A 60 19.95 9.62 -4.85
CA GLU A 60 19.50 10.71 -5.72
C GLU A 60 18.18 11.31 -5.23
N VAL A 61 17.21 10.46 -4.88
CA VAL A 61 15.92 10.92 -4.35
C VAL A 61 16.14 11.66 -3.03
N TYR A 62 16.98 11.13 -2.14
CA TYR A 62 17.31 11.77 -0.86
C TYR A 62 17.92 13.17 -1.03
N GLN A 63 18.89 13.34 -1.93
CA GLN A 63 19.49 14.67 -2.17
C GLN A 63 18.47 15.65 -2.77
N LYS A 64 17.54 15.17 -3.62
CA LYS A 64 16.50 15.99 -4.25
C LYS A 64 15.36 16.36 -3.28
N SER A 65 15.05 15.52 -2.29
CA SER A 65 13.97 15.77 -1.34
C SER A 65 14.26 16.88 -0.32
N GLY A 66 15.50 17.31 -0.14
CA GLY A 66 15.86 18.35 0.82
C GLY A 66 15.48 17.99 2.28
N ASN A 67 15.51 18.98 3.17
CA ASN A 67 15.11 18.87 4.58
C ASN A 67 13.61 19.15 4.79
N GLU A 68 12.77 18.98 3.76
CA GLU A 68 11.34 19.23 3.90
C GLU A 68 10.71 18.20 4.85
N PRO A 69 9.89 18.62 5.83
CA PRO A 69 9.10 17.70 6.62
C PRO A 69 8.23 16.85 5.69
N THR A 70 8.48 15.55 5.68
CA THR A 70 7.67 14.60 4.92
C THR A 70 6.43 14.22 5.74
N ASP A 71 5.31 13.95 5.07
CA ASP A 71 4.08 13.49 5.72
C ASP A 71 4.31 12.32 6.70
N ILE A 72 5.20 11.36 6.36
CA ILE A 72 5.49 10.21 7.23
C ILE A 72 6.18 10.60 8.53
N LYS A 73 7.16 11.51 8.52
CA LYS A 73 7.80 12.00 9.75
C LYS A 73 6.79 12.71 10.67
N THR A 74 5.84 13.44 10.08
CA THR A 74 4.71 14.00 10.82
C THR A 74 3.87 12.87 11.42
N TRP A 75 3.47 11.87 10.64
CA TRP A 75 2.66 10.73 11.10
C TRP A 75 3.32 9.88 12.20
N MET A 76 4.64 9.68 12.12
CA MET A 76 5.39 8.98 13.17
C MET A 76 5.38 9.76 14.49
N ALA A 77 5.36 11.09 14.45
CA ALA A 77 5.26 11.96 15.62
C ALA A 77 3.81 12.18 16.11
N THR A 78 2.83 11.91 15.25
CA THR A 78 1.40 12.06 15.54
C THR A 78 0.89 10.93 16.44
N GLY A 79 0.08 11.27 17.46
CA GLY A 79 -0.56 10.28 18.34
C GLY A 79 -1.59 9.42 17.59
N SER A 80 -1.88 8.20 18.08
CA SER A 80 -2.68 7.24 17.30
C SER A 80 -4.09 7.71 16.95
N ALA A 81 -4.74 8.50 17.80
CA ALA A 81 -6.07 9.05 17.51
C ALA A 81 -6.06 9.99 16.30
N GLU A 82 -5.07 10.87 16.21
CA GLU A 82 -4.93 11.79 15.08
C GLU A 82 -4.44 11.06 13.82
N LEU A 83 -3.55 10.06 13.96
CA LEU A 83 -3.10 9.23 12.84
C LEU A 83 -4.26 8.45 12.21
N ILE A 84 -5.15 7.88 13.03
CA ILE A 84 -6.35 7.18 12.56
C ILE A 84 -7.25 8.13 11.76
N GLU A 85 -7.52 9.34 12.25
CA GLU A 85 -8.33 10.30 11.49
C GLU A 85 -7.66 10.70 10.18
N GLN A 86 -6.33 10.85 10.17
CA GLN A 86 -5.59 11.12 8.95
C GLN A 86 -5.63 9.94 7.96
N ILE A 87 -5.59 8.69 8.43
CA ILE A 87 -5.75 7.50 7.60
C ILE A 87 -7.12 7.51 6.92
N LYS A 88 -8.18 7.73 7.70
CA LYS A 88 -9.56 7.78 7.20
C LYS A 88 -9.73 8.87 6.13
N GLU A 89 -9.28 10.09 6.41
CA GLU A 89 -9.47 11.23 5.51
C GLU A 89 -8.58 11.15 4.26
N LYS A 90 -7.34 10.67 4.39
CA LYS A 90 -6.38 10.62 3.27
C LYS A 90 -6.52 9.37 2.41
N PHE A 91 -6.98 8.25 2.97
CA PHE A 91 -7.02 6.97 2.27
C PHE A 91 -8.42 6.38 2.18
N HIS A 92 -9.17 6.22 3.29
CA HIS A 92 -10.46 5.51 3.24
C HIS A 92 -11.52 6.26 2.42
N ARG A 93 -11.70 7.57 2.68
CA ARG A 93 -12.69 8.38 1.92
C ARG A 93 -12.35 8.45 0.42
N PRO A 94 -11.10 8.76 0.01
CA PRO A 94 -10.75 8.74 -1.41
C PRO A 94 -10.83 7.35 -2.05
N LEU A 95 -10.52 6.28 -1.30
CA LEU A 95 -10.62 4.91 -1.77
C LEU A 95 -12.08 4.54 -2.11
N GLU A 96 -13.03 4.84 -1.23
CA GLU A 96 -14.45 4.58 -1.46
C GLU A 96 -14.95 5.31 -2.72
N GLU A 97 -14.59 6.59 -2.87
CA GLU A 97 -14.92 7.39 -4.05
C GLU A 97 -14.30 6.80 -5.34
N GLU A 98 -13.01 6.48 -5.30
CA GLU A 98 -12.28 5.91 -6.44
C GLU A 98 -12.85 4.56 -6.87
N LEU A 99 -13.14 3.66 -5.93
CA LEU A 99 -13.75 2.36 -6.20
C LEU A 99 -15.17 2.50 -6.79
N SER A 100 -15.93 3.53 -6.40
CA SER A 100 -17.22 3.82 -7.03
C SER A 100 -17.04 4.33 -8.46
N GLN A 101 -16.14 5.29 -8.66
CA GLN A 101 -15.95 5.97 -9.94
C GLN A 101 -15.17 5.15 -10.99
N LEU A 102 -14.31 4.22 -10.57
CA LEU A 102 -13.51 3.37 -11.47
C LEU A 102 -14.31 2.18 -12.01
N SER A 103 -15.31 1.70 -11.26
CA SER A 103 -16.15 0.54 -11.61
C SER A 103 -16.78 0.61 -13.02
N PRO A 104 -17.35 1.75 -13.46
CA PRO A 104 -17.89 1.88 -14.82
C PRO A 104 -16.82 1.71 -15.92
N TYR A 105 -15.58 2.13 -15.67
CA TYR A 105 -14.49 2.01 -16.64
C TYR A 105 -14.05 0.56 -16.77
N VAL A 106 -13.82 -0.12 -15.65
CA VAL A 106 -13.44 -1.54 -15.61
C VAL A 106 -14.50 -2.39 -16.32
N THR A 107 -15.78 -2.20 -15.97
CA THR A 107 -16.90 -2.88 -16.61
C THR A 107 -16.96 -2.61 -18.10
N LYS A 108 -16.84 -1.35 -18.53
CA LYS A 108 -16.95 -0.98 -19.93
C LYS A 108 -15.81 -1.54 -20.77
N VAL A 109 -14.57 -1.42 -20.29
CA VAL A 109 -13.37 -1.87 -21.00
C VAL A 109 -13.38 -3.39 -21.14
N SER A 110 -13.67 -4.10 -20.04
CA SER A 110 -13.82 -5.56 -20.03
C SER A 110 -14.90 -6.00 -21.02
N ARG A 111 -16.10 -5.40 -20.99
CA ARG A 111 -17.20 -5.75 -21.91
C ARG A 111 -16.89 -5.49 -23.38
N VAL A 112 -16.21 -4.38 -23.71
CA VAL A 112 -15.99 -3.98 -25.11
C VAL A 112 -14.79 -4.69 -25.73
N HIS A 113 -13.76 -4.99 -24.93
CA HIS A 113 -12.49 -5.50 -25.43
C HIS A 113 -12.17 -6.94 -24.98
N GLY A 114 -12.87 -7.46 -23.97
CA GLY A 114 -12.59 -8.75 -23.32
C GLY A 114 -12.58 -9.95 -24.26
N ASP A 115 -13.45 -9.98 -25.28
CA ASP A 115 -13.47 -11.06 -26.28
C ASP A 115 -12.15 -11.20 -27.05
N ARG A 116 -11.45 -10.07 -27.27
CA ARG A 116 -10.16 -10.03 -27.98
C ARG A 116 -8.96 -9.95 -27.03
N ARG A 117 -9.21 -9.61 -25.77
CA ARG A 117 -8.23 -9.32 -24.73
C ARG A 117 -8.69 -9.98 -23.42
N PRO A 118 -8.56 -11.32 -23.30
CA PRO A 118 -9.06 -12.06 -22.14
C PRO A 118 -8.49 -11.58 -20.80
N GLU A 119 -7.30 -10.97 -20.80
CA GLU A 119 -6.72 -10.32 -19.62
C GLU A 119 -7.65 -9.25 -19.02
N LEU A 120 -8.49 -8.59 -19.83
CA LEU A 120 -9.45 -7.59 -19.37
C LEU A 120 -10.68 -8.19 -18.69
N LEU A 121 -10.99 -9.46 -18.95
CA LEU A 121 -11.97 -10.21 -18.17
C LEU A 121 -11.39 -10.52 -16.79
N LYS A 122 -10.11 -10.92 -16.74
CA LYS A 122 -9.42 -11.16 -15.47
C LYS A 122 -9.23 -9.89 -14.64
N VAL A 123 -8.90 -8.75 -15.27
CA VAL A 123 -8.88 -7.44 -14.59
C VAL A 123 -10.22 -7.12 -13.95
N TYR A 124 -11.33 -7.43 -14.63
CA TYR A 124 -12.67 -7.22 -14.09
C TYR A 124 -12.90 -8.07 -12.84
N GLU A 125 -12.59 -9.36 -12.89
CA GLU A 125 -12.74 -10.28 -11.75
C GLU A 125 -11.93 -9.79 -10.53
N LEU A 126 -10.63 -9.58 -10.72
CA LEU A 126 -9.71 -9.14 -9.67
C LEU A 126 -10.10 -7.78 -9.09
N TYR A 127 -10.51 -6.84 -9.93
CA TYR A 127 -10.93 -5.52 -9.47
C TYR A 127 -12.18 -5.59 -8.59
N TYR A 128 -13.17 -6.41 -8.94
CA TYR A 128 -14.41 -6.51 -8.14
C TYR A 128 -14.22 -7.32 -6.87
N GLU A 129 -13.28 -8.29 -6.87
CA GLU A 129 -12.80 -8.95 -5.66
C GLU A 129 -12.12 -7.95 -4.72
N LEU A 130 -11.08 -7.25 -5.20
CA LEU A 130 -10.37 -6.22 -4.46
C LEU A 130 -11.31 -5.14 -3.92
N LYS A 131 -12.23 -4.65 -4.76
CA LYS A 131 -13.21 -3.64 -4.36
C LYS A 131 -14.05 -4.09 -3.18
N LYS A 132 -14.55 -5.33 -3.22
CA LYS A 132 -15.37 -5.88 -2.14
C LYS A 132 -14.55 -5.94 -0.86
N GLU A 133 -13.36 -6.51 -0.93
CA GLU A 133 -12.48 -6.68 0.22
C GLU A 133 -12.09 -5.34 0.85
N LEU A 134 -11.65 -4.37 0.05
CA LEU A 134 -11.24 -3.06 0.56
C LEU A 134 -12.39 -2.29 1.22
N LEU A 135 -13.62 -2.40 0.71
CA LEU A 135 -14.79 -1.75 1.31
C LEU A 135 -15.21 -2.42 2.62
N GLU A 136 -15.22 -3.77 2.66
CA GLU A 136 -15.53 -4.52 3.89
C GLU A 136 -14.44 -4.29 4.96
N HIS A 137 -13.19 -4.27 4.55
CA HIS A 137 -12.02 -4.07 5.40
C HIS A 137 -12.00 -2.69 6.05
N THR A 138 -12.03 -1.61 5.26
CA THR A 138 -11.98 -0.24 5.79
C THR A 138 -13.19 0.11 6.66
N ALA A 139 -14.38 -0.45 6.37
CA ALA A 139 -15.54 -0.35 7.25
C ALA A 139 -15.31 -1.08 8.59
N LYS A 140 -14.76 -2.30 8.58
CA LYS A 140 -14.41 -3.05 9.79
C LYS A 140 -13.41 -2.27 10.66
N GLU A 141 -12.41 -1.65 10.03
CA GLU A 141 -11.44 -0.83 10.73
C GLU A 141 -12.09 0.37 11.42
N GLU A 142 -12.88 1.17 10.69
CA GLU A 142 -13.52 2.37 11.23
C GLU A 142 -14.58 2.08 12.30
N GLU A 143 -15.42 1.07 12.09
CA GLU A 143 -16.56 0.78 12.97
C GLU A 143 -16.13 0.00 14.23
N SER A 144 -15.07 -0.79 14.14
CA SER A 144 -14.70 -1.73 15.20
C SER A 144 -13.24 -1.60 15.64
N ILE A 145 -12.28 -1.74 14.74
CA ILE A 145 -10.88 -1.91 15.15
C ILE A 145 -10.26 -0.62 15.69
N PHE A 146 -10.38 0.50 14.97
CA PHE A 146 -9.84 1.78 15.41
C PHE A 146 -10.40 2.23 16.78
N PRO A 147 -11.72 2.15 17.06
CA PRO A 147 -12.24 2.40 18.41
C PRO A 147 -11.65 1.50 19.50
N LEU A 148 -11.35 0.23 19.19
CA LEU A 148 -10.74 -0.72 20.14
C LEU A 148 -9.27 -0.39 20.39
N LEU A 149 -8.50 -0.06 19.34
CA LEU A 149 -7.09 0.35 19.46
C LEU A 149 -6.92 1.56 20.38
N LEU A 150 -7.81 2.55 20.29
CA LEU A 150 -7.76 3.74 21.15
C LEU A 150 -8.07 3.47 22.63
N LYS A 151 -8.66 2.32 22.95
CA LYS A 151 -8.98 1.91 24.33
C LYS A 151 -8.02 0.87 24.88
N LEU A 152 -7.08 0.38 24.07
CA LEU A 152 -6.28 -0.80 24.38
C LEU A 152 -5.50 -0.68 25.70
N GLU A 153 -4.98 0.50 26.03
CA GLU A 153 -4.23 0.75 27.28
C GLU A 153 -5.07 0.55 28.55
N THR A 154 -6.38 0.72 28.45
CA THR A 154 -7.33 0.58 29.58
C THR A 154 -8.13 -0.73 29.51
N THR A 155 -7.83 -1.57 28.53
CA THR A 155 -8.55 -2.81 28.24
C THR A 155 -7.96 -3.99 29.04
N PRO A 156 -8.78 -4.86 29.65
CA PRO A 156 -8.29 -6.06 30.34
C PRO A 156 -7.45 -6.97 29.43
N GLU A 157 -6.44 -7.63 29.98
CA GLU A 157 -5.45 -8.43 29.22
C GLU A 157 -6.08 -9.50 28.29
N ALA A 158 -7.17 -10.13 28.73
CA ALA A 158 -7.88 -11.13 27.92
C ALA A 158 -8.52 -10.52 26.66
N GLU A 159 -9.06 -9.31 26.77
CA GLU A 159 -9.66 -8.58 25.65
C GLU A 159 -8.58 -7.93 24.76
N ARG A 160 -7.46 -7.51 25.37
CA ARG A 160 -6.27 -7.06 24.64
C ARG A 160 -5.74 -8.13 23.70
N THR A 161 -5.61 -9.37 24.17
CA THR A 161 -5.12 -10.50 23.34
C THR A 161 -5.98 -10.67 22.09
N ARG A 162 -7.31 -10.60 22.23
CA ARG A 162 -8.26 -10.69 21.12
C ARG A 162 -8.08 -9.53 20.13
N ILE A 163 -7.88 -8.31 20.60
CA ILE A 163 -7.65 -7.15 19.71
C ILE A 163 -6.34 -7.32 18.93
N LEU A 164 -5.27 -7.85 19.56
CA LEU A 164 -4.02 -8.14 18.86
C LEU A 164 -4.18 -9.25 17.79
N GLU A 165 -5.07 -10.22 18.01
CA GLU A 165 -5.42 -11.22 17.00
C GLU A 165 -6.18 -10.59 15.82
N GLU A 166 -7.05 -9.62 16.05
CA GLU A 166 -7.72 -8.86 14.97
C GLU A 166 -6.72 -8.05 14.14
N ILE A 167 -5.70 -7.43 14.76
CA ILE A 167 -4.61 -6.74 14.01
C ILE A 167 -3.92 -7.72 13.05
N ARG A 168 -3.55 -8.91 13.53
CA ARG A 168 -2.93 -9.92 12.67
C ARG A 168 -3.85 -10.42 11.57
N GLN A 169 -5.17 -10.35 11.78
CA GLN A 169 -6.14 -10.70 10.76
C GLN A 169 -6.24 -9.59 9.71
N LEU A 170 -6.18 -8.31 10.10
CA LEU A 170 -6.08 -7.19 9.17
C LEU A 170 -4.79 -7.28 8.32
N GLU A 171 -3.65 -7.60 8.92
CA GLU A 171 -2.38 -7.79 8.17
C GLU A 171 -2.50 -8.89 7.10
N LYS A 172 -3.25 -9.97 7.35
CA LYS A 172 -3.53 -11.00 6.34
C LYS A 172 -4.46 -10.52 5.24
N GLU A 173 -5.44 -9.68 5.59
CA GLU A 173 -6.32 -9.04 4.61
C GLU A 173 -5.50 -8.09 3.72
N HIS A 174 -4.52 -7.38 4.28
CA HIS A 174 -3.56 -6.57 3.53
C HIS A 174 -2.69 -7.41 2.58
N ASP A 175 -2.18 -8.55 3.04
CA ASP A 175 -1.42 -9.47 2.19
C ASP A 175 -2.23 -9.93 0.98
N HIS A 176 -3.53 -10.22 1.18
CA HIS A 176 -4.41 -10.67 0.11
C HIS A 176 -4.69 -9.54 -0.89
N ALA A 177 -5.06 -8.35 -0.42
CA ALA A 177 -5.25 -7.17 -1.26
C ALA A 177 -3.97 -6.86 -2.07
N GLY A 178 -2.80 -6.95 -1.42
CA GLY A 178 -1.51 -6.77 -2.06
C GLY A 178 -1.21 -7.84 -3.12
N ALA A 179 -1.64 -9.09 -2.93
CA ALA A 179 -1.52 -10.14 -3.93
C ALA A 179 -2.39 -9.86 -5.16
N ILE A 180 -3.64 -9.43 -4.97
CA ILE A 180 -4.54 -9.05 -6.07
C ILE A 180 -3.95 -7.89 -6.88
N LEU A 181 -3.43 -6.87 -6.20
CA LEU A 181 -2.78 -5.72 -6.85
C LEU A 181 -1.54 -6.13 -7.66
N LYS A 182 -0.69 -7.00 -7.12
CA LYS A 182 0.47 -7.56 -7.84
C LYS A 182 0.03 -8.33 -9.09
N GLU A 183 -1.03 -9.14 -9.01
CA GLU A 183 -1.59 -9.85 -10.16
C GLU A 183 -2.15 -8.88 -11.21
N LEU A 184 -2.90 -7.86 -10.78
CA LEU A 184 -3.39 -6.78 -11.65
C LEU A 184 -2.23 -6.11 -12.40
N ARG A 185 -1.15 -5.74 -11.71
CA ARG A 185 0.03 -5.13 -12.34
C ARG A 185 0.67 -6.08 -13.35
N GLU A 186 0.76 -7.37 -13.05
CA GLU A 186 1.33 -8.38 -13.96
C GLU A 186 0.49 -8.54 -15.24
N ILE A 187 -0.81 -8.82 -15.12
CA ILE A 187 -1.67 -9.09 -16.29
C ILE A 187 -1.90 -7.85 -17.16
N THR A 188 -1.68 -6.66 -16.60
CA THR A 188 -1.78 -5.38 -17.33
C THR A 188 -0.45 -4.91 -17.91
N SER A 189 0.60 -5.74 -17.83
CA SER A 189 1.95 -5.37 -18.28
C SER A 189 2.42 -4.06 -17.65
N ASP A 190 2.41 -4.00 -16.33
CA ASP A 190 2.79 -2.80 -15.57
C ASP A 190 1.85 -1.62 -15.84
N PHE A 191 0.55 -1.89 -15.93
CA PHE A 191 -0.47 -0.93 -16.35
C PHE A 191 -0.14 -0.21 -17.67
N THR A 192 0.63 -0.85 -18.56
CA THR A 192 1.00 -0.28 -19.86
C THR A 192 -0.05 -0.63 -20.92
N PRO A 193 -0.89 0.33 -21.35
CA PRO A 193 -1.92 0.05 -22.32
C PRO A 193 -1.31 -0.18 -23.71
N PRO A 194 -1.88 -1.09 -24.54
CA PRO A 194 -1.38 -1.32 -25.89
C PRO A 194 -1.52 -0.07 -26.77
N PHE A 195 -0.79 -0.01 -27.87
CA PHE A 195 -0.77 1.16 -28.76
C PHE A 195 -2.17 1.52 -29.29
N ASP A 196 -3.00 0.52 -29.57
CA ASP A 196 -4.38 0.67 -30.06
C ASP A 196 -5.42 0.89 -28.95
N ALA A 197 -5.00 1.01 -27.68
CA ALA A 197 -5.91 1.25 -26.57
C ALA A 197 -6.65 2.59 -26.70
N CYS A 198 -7.98 2.54 -26.57
CA CYS A 198 -8.82 3.73 -26.55
C CYS A 198 -8.60 4.56 -25.26
N GLY A 199 -9.06 5.81 -25.24
CA GLY A 199 -8.89 6.71 -24.09
C GLY A 199 -9.47 6.16 -22.78
N THR A 200 -10.62 5.48 -22.83
CA THR A 200 -11.23 4.84 -21.64
C THR A 200 -10.33 3.74 -21.07
N TYR A 201 -9.70 2.95 -21.94
CA TYR A 201 -8.80 1.86 -21.54
C TYR A 201 -7.52 2.42 -20.89
N ARG A 202 -6.91 3.44 -21.51
CA ARG A 202 -5.72 4.12 -20.94
C ARG A 202 -6.02 4.75 -19.58
N LEU A 203 -7.19 5.39 -19.44
CA LEU A 203 -7.60 5.98 -18.18
C LEU A 203 -7.83 4.94 -17.09
N MET A 204 -8.44 3.79 -17.42
CA MET A 204 -8.63 2.69 -16.47
C MET A 204 -7.29 2.19 -15.91
N TYR A 205 -6.30 1.93 -16.78
CA TYR A 205 -4.97 1.48 -16.33
C TYR A 205 -4.28 2.51 -15.44
N LYS A 206 -4.30 3.79 -15.83
CA LYS A 206 -3.75 4.86 -14.99
C LYS A 206 -4.39 4.92 -13.61
N ARG A 207 -5.72 4.75 -13.54
CA ARG A 207 -6.46 4.78 -12.27
C ARG A 207 -6.22 3.54 -11.42
N LEU A 208 -6.09 2.36 -12.03
CA LEU A 208 -5.69 1.13 -11.32
C LEU A 208 -4.28 1.26 -10.74
N GLU A 209 -3.35 1.87 -11.48
CA GLU A 209 -2.02 2.18 -10.98
C GLU A 209 -2.10 3.14 -9.78
N MET A 210 -2.82 4.26 -9.90
CA MET A 210 -2.98 5.19 -8.78
C MET A 210 -3.64 4.54 -7.55
N LEU A 211 -4.63 3.67 -7.76
CA LEU A 211 -5.28 2.91 -6.70
C LEU A 211 -4.27 2.03 -5.96
N GLU A 212 -3.46 1.27 -6.70
CA GLU A 212 -2.38 0.46 -6.13
C GLU A 212 -1.40 1.29 -5.30
N GLU A 213 -0.97 2.43 -5.84
CA GLU A 213 -0.02 3.32 -5.16
C GLU A 213 -0.57 3.84 -3.82
N GLN A 214 -1.85 4.25 -3.81
CA GLN A 214 -2.50 4.73 -2.60
C GLN A 214 -2.69 3.59 -1.60
N THR A 215 -3.12 2.40 -2.04
CA THR A 215 -3.31 1.24 -1.17
C THR A 215 -1.99 0.81 -0.52
N PHE A 216 -0.87 0.74 -1.25
CA PHE A 216 0.41 0.37 -0.63
C PHE A 216 0.90 1.40 0.40
N MET A 217 0.67 2.69 0.15
CA MET A 217 1.03 3.71 1.14
C MET A 217 0.13 3.65 2.37
N HIS A 218 -1.18 3.47 2.18
CA HIS A 218 -2.15 3.26 3.26
C HIS A 218 -1.73 2.08 4.16
N VAL A 219 -1.57 0.89 3.57
CA VAL A 219 -1.16 -0.32 4.28
C VAL A 219 0.19 -0.14 4.98
N HIS A 220 1.14 0.61 4.39
CA HIS A 220 2.40 0.91 5.05
C HIS A 220 2.21 1.70 6.35
N LEU A 221 1.32 2.68 6.38
CA LEU A 221 1.04 3.44 7.61
C LEU A 221 0.44 2.57 8.70
N GLU A 222 -0.42 1.64 8.32
CA GLU A 222 -1.02 0.73 9.28
C GLU A 222 -0.01 -0.29 9.80
N ASN A 223 0.55 -1.10 8.90
CA ASN A 223 1.46 -2.19 9.25
C ASN A 223 2.76 -1.71 9.91
N ASN A 224 3.29 -0.56 9.49
CA ASN A 224 4.64 -0.15 9.88
C ASN A 224 4.68 1.09 10.80
N ILE A 225 3.53 1.73 11.07
CA ILE A 225 3.48 2.89 11.98
C ILE A 225 2.37 2.76 13.03
N LEU A 226 1.12 2.47 12.66
CA LEU A 226 0.00 2.42 13.60
C LEU A 226 0.00 1.12 14.42
N PHE A 227 -0.07 -0.04 13.77
CA PHE A 227 -0.17 -1.34 14.42
C PHE A 227 1.03 -1.69 15.31
N PRO A 228 2.29 -1.37 14.96
CA PRO A 228 3.44 -1.64 15.82
C PRO A 228 3.36 -0.95 17.19
N ARG A 229 2.62 0.17 17.32
CA ARG A 229 2.40 0.86 18.61
C ARG A 229 1.65 -0.01 19.62
N TYR A 230 0.95 -1.03 19.15
CA TYR A 230 0.11 -1.92 19.97
C TYR A 230 0.68 -3.33 20.10
N LEU A 231 1.42 -3.79 19.09
CA LEU A 231 2.03 -5.13 19.06
C LEU A 231 3.32 -5.22 19.89
N THR A 232 4.06 -4.12 20.00
CA THR A 232 5.27 -4.04 20.82
C THR A 232 4.91 -3.47 22.19
N ALA A 233 4.56 -4.33 23.13
CA ALA A 233 4.42 -3.94 24.53
C ALA A 233 5.81 -3.60 25.09
N ASN A 234 6.00 -2.36 25.55
CA ASN A 234 6.93 -2.09 26.66
C ASN A 234 6.24 -2.44 27.99
#